data_AF-V3Z0T5-F1
#
_entry.id   AF-V3Z0T5-F1
#
_cell.length_a   1.000
_cell.length_b   1.000
_cell.length_c   1.000
_cell.angle_alpha   90.00
_cell.angle_beta   90.00
_cell.angle_gamma   90.00
#
_symmetry.space_group_name_H-M   'P 1'
#
loop_
_entity.id
_entity.type
_entity.pdbx_description
1 polymer ?
#
loop_
_entity_poly.entity_id
_entity_poly.type
_entity_poly.pdbx_seq_one_letter_code
_entity_poly.pdbx_strand_id
1 'polypeptide(L)'
;MLTQPVQVQPPEDANSYLKFTYGVNAWKHWVVFKNSQLEKVSKVGSGKLKLFKTDLLQCTADELNYSLCLFCKEVRKPNGEEYSPDSIYYLCLGIQQYLYENGRVDNIFSDLYYEKFSECLSEVLSHHQPKLNAAGQMLCRIEEEHLWEAKQLGAHSPYVLLNTLIYFHTKYFMMKTPQEHMKMSFTQILKHWRKGGPGKPTSGNTAGRSVTLRAAGKPKSKEGIPVYETSENLENPLRCPVKLYEFYLSKCPESIKNVNDMFYLVPERSCVPDSPVWYSTQALALDVMTKMLNRILLVREIQEAHLHAQPIYV
;
A
#
# COMPACT_ATOMS: atom_id res chain seq x y z
N MET A 1 9.64 -29.86 -32.95
CA MET A 1 9.84 -29.10 -31.70
C MET A 1 8.78 -28.01 -31.67
N LEU A 2 7.82 -28.12 -30.75
CA LEU A 2 6.76 -27.13 -30.58
C LEU A 2 7.36 -25.87 -29.96
N THR A 3 7.30 -24.76 -30.69
CA THR A 3 7.70 -23.43 -30.21
C THR A 3 6.72 -22.98 -29.13
N GLN A 4 7.22 -22.78 -27.90
CA GLN A 4 6.43 -22.17 -26.83
C GLN A 4 6.06 -20.72 -27.25
N PRO A 5 4.82 -20.27 -27.00
CA PRO A 5 4.45 -18.89 -27.29
C PRO A 5 5.23 -17.95 -26.37
N VAL A 6 5.95 -17.00 -26.97
CA VAL A 6 6.62 -15.91 -26.26
C VAL A 6 5.53 -15.13 -25.53
N GLN A 7 5.53 -15.17 -24.20
CA GLN A 7 4.70 -14.29 -23.39
C GLN A 7 5.14 -12.85 -23.65
N VAL A 8 4.40 -12.14 -24.50
CA VAL A 8 4.60 -10.72 -24.73
C VAL A 8 4.21 -10.01 -23.43
N GLN A 9 5.21 -9.58 -22.68
CA GLN A 9 5.00 -8.75 -21.51
C GLN A 9 4.39 -7.42 -21.97
N PRO A 10 3.36 -6.91 -21.26
CA PRO A 10 2.82 -5.60 -21.58
C PRO A 10 3.93 -4.54 -21.45
N PRO A 11 3.96 -3.53 -22.34
CA PRO A 11 4.97 -2.48 -22.29
C PRO A 11 4.93 -1.77 -20.93
N GLU A 12 6.11 -1.41 -20.41
CA GLU A 12 6.25 -0.60 -19.20
C GLU A 12 5.41 0.68 -19.33
N ASP A 13 4.74 1.08 -18.25
CA ASP A 13 3.87 2.24 -18.26
C ASP A 13 4.71 3.50 -18.47
N ALA A 14 4.70 4.03 -19.70
CA ALA A 14 5.37 5.28 -20.03
C ALA A 14 4.95 6.38 -19.03
N ASN A 15 5.93 6.88 -18.27
CA ASN A 15 5.83 7.89 -17.21
C ASN A 15 5.39 7.45 -15.80
N SER A 16 5.28 6.14 -15.49
CA SER A 16 4.96 5.65 -14.12
C SER A 16 3.59 6.07 -13.55
N TYR A 17 2.69 6.60 -14.39
CA TYR A 17 1.33 6.97 -13.99
C TYR A 17 0.40 5.74 -13.98
N LEU A 18 -0.46 5.66 -12.97
CA LEU A 18 -1.48 4.62 -12.85
C LEU A 18 -2.54 4.82 -13.93
N LYS A 19 -2.68 3.82 -14.81
CA LYS A 19 -3.72 3.82 -15.85
C LYS A 19 -5.02 3.28 -15.29
N PHE A 20 -5.78 4.12 -14.59
CA PHE A 20 -7.06 3.72 -13.98
C PHE A 20 -8.04 3.04 -14.95
N THR A 21 -7.98 3.41 -16.23
CA THR A 21 -8.81 2.84 -17.30
C THR A 21 -8.66 1.32 -17.43
N TYR A 22 -7.51 0.74 -17.10
CA TYR A 22 -7.34 -0.71 -17.08
C TYR A 22 -8.23 -1.37 -16.02
N GLY A 23 -8.27 -0.84 -14.80
CA GLY A 23 -9.15 -1.32 -13.73
C GLY A 23 -10.63 -1.21 -14.11
N VAL A 24 -11.03 -0.05 -14.62
CA VAL A 24 -12.43 0.22 -15.01
C VAL A 24 -12.87 -0.65 -16.20
N ASN A 25 -12.01 -0.85 -17.20
CA ASN A 25 -12.33 -1.68 -18.37
C ASN A 25 -12.38 -3.17 -18.00
N ALA A 26 -11.45 -3.65 -17.18
CA ALA A 26 -11.48 -5.01 -16.66
C ALA A 26 -12.75 -5.27 -15.84
N TRP A 27 -13.14 -4.31 -15.01
CA TRP A 27 -14.41 -4.34 -14.28
C TRP A 27 -15.61 -4.49 -15.22
N LYS A 28 -15.74 -3.59 -16.21
CA LYS A 28 -16.86 -3.62 -17.17
C LYS A 28 -16.92 -4.95 -17.91
N HIS A 29 -15.78 -5.44 -18.39
CA HIS A 29 -15.71 -6.72 -19.10
C HIS A 29 -16.12 -7.89 -18.19
N TRP A 30 -15.61 -7.93 -16.96
CA TRP A 30 -15.97 -8.96 -15.98
C TRP A 30 -17.47 -8.91 -15.63
N VAL A 31 -18.05 -7.74 -15.40
CA VAL A 31 -19.49 -7.58 -15.11
C VAL A 31 -20.35 -8.10 -16.26
N VAL A 32 -20.03 -7.73 -17.51
CA VAL A 32 -20.78 -8.20 -18.68
C VAL A 32 -20.72 -9.73 -18.79
N PHE A 33 -19.53 -10.31 -18.63
CA PHE A 33 -19.36 -11.76 -18.65
C PHE A 33 -20.13 -12.44 -17.51
N LYS A 34 -20.00 -11.94 -16.27
CA LYS A 34 -20.65 -12.51 -15.08
C LYS A 34 -22.17 -12.44 -15.19
N ASN A 35 -22.72 -11.31 -15.64
CA ASN A 35 -24.16 -11.16 -15.86
C ASN A 35 -24.67 -12.15 -16.91
N SER A 36 -23.92 -12.39 -18.00
CA SER A 36 -24.31 -13.40 -19.00
C SER A 36 -24.38 -14.83 -18.42
N GLN A 37 -23.53 -15.15 -17.44
CA GLN A 37 -23.57 -16.44 -16.74
C GLN A 37 -24.78 -16.51 -15.81
N LEU A 38 -25.05 -15.44 -15.05
CA LEU A 38 -26.22 -15.38 -14.16
C LEU A 38 -27.55 -15.50 -14.92
N GLU A 39 -27.66 -14.86 -16.09
CA GLU A 39 -28.85 -14.96 -16.92
C GLU A 39 -29.08 -16.37 -17.46
N LYS A 40 -28.02 -17.10 -17.82
CA LYS A 40 -28.13 -18.51 -18.23
C LYS A 40 -28.65 -19.39 -17.09
N VAL A 41 -28.14 -19.18 -15.88
CA VAL A 41 -28.60 -19.91 -14.67
C VAL A 41 -30.05 -19.55 -14.33
N SER A 42 -30.42 -18.27 -14.42
CA SER A 42 -31.78 -17.79 -14.15
C SER A 42 -32.83 -18.31 -15.13
N LYS A 43 -32.45 -18.64 -16.38
CA LYS A 43 -33.33 -19.31 -17.35
C LYS A 43 -33.61 -20.77 -17.01
N VAL A 44 -32.78 -21.41 -16.18
CA VAL A 44 -32.89 -22.82 -15.78
C VAL A 44 -33.52 -22.97 -14.38
N GLY A 45 -33.43 -21.94 -13.54
CA GLY A 45 -34.03 -21.89 -12.19
C GLY A 45 -35.28 -20.99 -12.08
N SER A 46 -35.98 -21.04 -10.95
CA SER A 46 -37.24 -20.32 -10.70
C SER A 46 -37.07 -18.93 -10.05
N GLY A 47 -35.98 -18.21 -10.33
CA GLY A 47 -35.71 -16.90 -9.72
C GLY A 47 -34.93 -15.94 -10.60
N LYS A 48 -35.36 -14.66 -10.62
CA LYS A 48 -34.64 -13.57 -11.27
C LYS A 48 -33.46 -13.13 -10.40
N LEU A 49 -32.24 -13.49 -10.81
CA LEU A 49 -31.02 -13.12 -10.09
C LEU A 49 -30.73 -11.62 -10.27
N LYS A 50 -30.25 -10.95 -9.21
CA LYS A 50 -29.80 -9.56 -9.27
C LYS A 50 -28.49 -9.49 -10.07
N LEU A 51 -28.46 -8.66 -11.10
CA LEU A 51 -27.29 -8.44 -11.94
C LEU A 51 -26.35 -7.39 -11.34
N PHE A 52 -25.07 -7.48 -11.71
CA PHE A 52 -24.04 -6.51 -11.34
C PHE A 52 -24.11 -5.25 -12.21
N LYS A 53 -23.78 -4.11 -11.62
CA LYS A 53 -23.75 -2.81 -12.31
C LYS A 53 -22.41 -2.60 -13.02
N THR A 54 -22.44 -2.19 -14.28
CA THR A 54 -21.23 -1.89 -15.06
C THR A 54 -20.57 -0.58 -14.64
N ASP A 55 -21.37 0.39 -14.18
CA ASP A 55 -20.89 1.65 -13.63
C ASP A 55 -20.61 1.52 -12.13
N LEU A 56 -19.33 1.59 -11.77
CA LEU A 56 -18.82 1.56 -10.39
C LEU A 56 -19.41 2.67 -9.52
N LEU A 57 -19.72 3.83 -10.10
CA LEU A 57 -20.26 4.98 -9.37
C LEU A 57 -21.70 4.75 -8.92
N GLN A 58 -22.41 3.83 -9.57
CA GLN A 58 -23.79 3.46 -9.22
C GLN A 58 -23.85 2.33 -8.18
N CYS A 59 -22.73 1.71 -7.84
CA CYS A 59 -22.66 0.67 -6.81
C CYS A 59 -22.69 1.30 -5.41
N THR A 60 -23.60 0.83 -4.55
CA THR A 60 -23.50 1.09 -3.10
C THR A 60 -22.22 0.48 -2.53
N ALA A 61 -21.79 0.88 -1.32
CA ALA A 61 -20.60 0.32 -0.67
C ALA A 61 -20.71 -1.21 -0.51
N ASP A 62 -21.87 -1.72 -0.07
CA ASP A 62 -22.11 -3.16 0.09
C ASP A 62 -22.08 -3.92 -1.25
N GLU A 63 -22.71 -3.35 -2.30
CA GLU A 63 -22.68 -3.94 -3.64
C GLU A 63 -21.24 -4.00 -4.14
N LEU A 64 -20.48 -2.91 -3.99
CA LEU A 64 -19.11 -2.82 -4.45
C LEU A 64 -18.17 -3.76 -3.67
N ASN A 65 -18.29 -3.82 -2.33
CA ASN A 65 -17.53 -4.73 -1.48
C ASN A 65 -17.74 -6.19 -1.91
N TYR A 66 -19.00 -6.63 -2.04
CA TYR A 66 -19.32 -8.00 -2.45
C TYR A 66 -18.80 -8.33 -3.86
N SER A 67 -19.04 -7.43 -4.81
CA SER A 67 -18.68 -7.67 -6.21
C SER A 67 -17.18 -7.60 -6.45
N LEU A 68 -16.43 -6.76 -5.72
CA LEU A 68 -14.98 -6.76 -5.79
C LEU A 68 -14.35 -8.06 -5.24
N CYS A 69 -14.95 -8.72 -4.24
CA CYS A 69 -14.50 -10.06 -3.82
C CYS A 69 -14.54 -11.05 -4.99
N LEU A 70 -15.64 -11.07 -5.74
CA LEU A 70 -15.78 -11.96 -6.90
C LEU A 70 -14.84 -11.54 -8.03
N PHE A 71 -14.73 -10.23 -8.28
CA PHE A 71 -13.81 -9.68 -9.27
C PHE A 71 -12.37 -10.14 -9.03
N CYS A 72 -11.84 -10.04 -7.80
CA CYS A 72 -10.48 -10.48 -7.47
C CYS A 72 -10.22 -11.96 -7.78
N LYS A 73 -11.25 -12.82 -7.65
CA LYS A 73 -11.12 -14.27 -7.86
C LYS A 73 -11.33 -14.66 -9.34
N GLU A 74 -12.20 -13.94 -10.04
CA GLU A 74 -12.75 -14.37 -11.33
C GLU A 74 -12.31 -13.51 -12.52
N VAL A 75 -11.73 -12.34 -12.30
CA VAL A 75 -11.30 -11.48 -13.41
C VAL A 75 -10.27 -12.21 -14.28
N ARG A 76 -10.43 -12.10 -15.60
CA ARG A 76 -9.56 -12.72 -16.61
C ARG A 76 -9.16 -11.70 -17.66
N LYS A 77 -7.98 -11.88 -18.23
CA LYS A 77 -7.49 -11.10 -19.37
C LYS A 77 -8.43 -11.28 -20.58
N PRO A 78 -8.38 -10.40 -21.59
CA PRO A 78 -9.19 -10.55 -22.81
C PRO A 78 -8.96 -11.89 -23.55
N ASN A 79 -7.76 -12.48 -23.42
CA ASN A 79 -7.43 -13.79 -23.98
C ASN A 79 -7.93 -14.98 -23.12
N GLY A 80 -8.62 -14.73 -22.00
CA GLY A 80 -9.15 -15.74 -21.09
C GLY A 80 -8.18 -16.20 -19.99
N GLU A 81 -6.90 -15.80 -20.05
CA GLU A 81 -5.93 -16.19 -19.03
C GLU A 81 -6.15 -15.49 -17.68
N GLU A 82 -5.63 -16.11 -16.63
CA GLU A 82 -5.64 -15.52 -15.29
C GLU A 82 -4.68 -14.33 -15.18
N TYR A 83 -5.11 -13.29 -14.46
CA TYR A 83 -4.21 -12.22 -14.06
C TYR A 83 -3.28 -12.70 -12.95
N SER A 84 -2.05 -12.20 -12.95
CA SER A 84 -1.16 -12.35 -11.79
C SER A 84 -1.68 -11.53 -10.60
N PRO A 85 -1.36 -11.92 -9.35
CA PRO A 85 -1.81 -11.21 -8.15
C PRO A 85 -1.49 -9.70 -8.14
N ASP A 86 -0.28 -9.31 -8.54
CA ASP A 86 0.12 -7.91 -8.68
C ASP A 86 -0.68 -7.16 -9.76
N SER A 87 -1.07 -7.85 -10.84
CA SER A 87 -1.99 -7.28 -11.84
C SER A 87 -3.40 -7.10 -11.29
N ILE A 88 -3.92 -8.03 -10.48
CA ILE A 88 -5.22 -7.85 -9.82
C ILE A 88 -5.17 -6.64 -8.88
N TYR A 89 -4.09 -6.48 -8.12
CA TYR A 89 -3.91 -5.32 -7.25
C TYR A 89 -3.83 -4.02 -8.06
N TYR A 90 -3.10 -3.99 -9.19
CA TYR A 90 -3.06 -2.82 -10.09
C TYR A 90 -4.45 -2.43 -10.59
N LEU A 91 -5.28 -3.40 -10.98
CA LEU A 91 -6.66 -3.15 -11.41
C LEU A 91 -7.50 -2.53 -10.28
N CYS A 92 -7.33 -3.03 -9.04
CA CYS A 92 -8.02 -2.48 -7.87
C CYS A 92 -7.56 -1.05 -7.54
N LEU A 93 -6.27 -0.73 -7.66
CA LEU A 93 -5.76 0.63 -7.53
C LEU A 93 -6.39 1.55 -8.57
N GLY A 94 -6.49 1.10 -9.82
CA GLY A 94 -7.16 1.85 -10.89
C GLY A 94 -8.64 2.10 -10.59
N ILE A 95 -9.35 1.11 -10.04
CA ILE A 95 -10.74 1.30 -9.58
C ILE A 95 -10.80 2.37 -8.49
N GLN A 96 -9.94 2.29 -7.47
CA GLN A 96 -9.92 3.30 -6.40
C GLN A 96 -9.61 4.70 -6.90
N GLN A 97 -8.64 4.86 -7.81
CA GLN A 97 -8.34 6.15 -8.42
C GLN A 97 -9.56 6.70 -9.18
N TYR A 98 -10.21 5.86 -10.00
CA TYR A 98 -11.41 6.25 -10.73
C TYR A 98 -12.54 6.70 -9.79
N LEU A 99 -12.80 5.96 -8.71
CA LEU A 99 -13.80 6.33 -7.72
C LEU A 99 -13.50 7.71 -7.12
N TYR A 100 -12.25 7.94 -6.71
CA TYR A 100 -11.81 9.21 -6.12
C TYR A 100 -11.91 10.38 -7.10
N GLU A 101 -11.40 10.23 -8.33
CA GLU A 101 -11.44 11.29 -9.35
C GLU A 101 -12.87 11.68 -9.75
N ASN A 102 -13.84 10.78 -9.55
CA ASN A 102 -15.26 11.01 -9.83
C ASN A 102 -16.07 11.35 -8.57
N GLY A 103 -15.40 11.78 -7.49
CA GLY A 103 -16.05 12.37 -6.32
C GLY A 103 -16.59 11.38 -5.29
N ARG A 104 -16.32 10.07 -5.44
CA ARG A 104 -16.65 9.09 -4.41
C ARG A 104 -15.57 9.16 -3.32
N VAL A 105 -16.01 9.36 -2.07
CA VAL A 105 -15.11 9.53 -0.91
C VAL A 105 -14.60 8.20 -0.34
N ASP A 106 -15.26 7.10 -0.68
CA ASP A 106 -14.92 5.77 -0.21
C ASP A 106 -13.47 5.39 -0.57
N ASN A 107 -12.80 4.75 0.37
CA ASN A 107 -11.52 4.09 0.15
C ASN A 107 -11.67 2.57 0.30
N ILE A 108 -11.70 1.85 -0.82
CA ILE A 108 -11.95 0.41 -0.87
C ILE A 108 -10.89 -0.41 -0.11
N PHE A 109 -9.72 0.15 0.17
CA PHE A 109 -8.63 -0.55 0.86
C PHE A 109 -8.56 -0.30 2.37
N SER A 110 -9.26 0.71 2.88
CA SER A 110 -9.15 1.14 4.28
C SER A 110 -10.47 1.38 5.00
N ASP A 111 -11.56 1.59 4.28
CA ASP A 111 -12.87 1.77 4.91
C ASP A 111 -13.45 0.42 5.38
N LEU A 112 -14.02 0.42 6.58
CA LEU A 112 -14.57 -0.78 7.23
C LEU A 112 -15.67 -1.48 6.41
N TYR A 113 -16.39 -0.74 5.55
CA TYR A 113 -17.40 -1.31 4.66
C TYR A 113 -16.82 -2.33 3.67
N TYR A 114 -15.51 -2.29 3.42
CA TYR A 114 -14.82 -3.13 2.44
C TYR A 114 -13.98 -4.25 3.06
N GLU A 115 -14.26 -4.63 4.31
CA GLU A 115 -13.47 -5.65 5.02
C GLU A 115 -13.39 -7.00 4.27
N LYS A 116 -14.52 -7.47 3.72
CA LYS A 116 -14.57 -8.71 2.94
C LYS A 116 -13.74 -8.63 1.66
N PHE A 117 -13.77 -7.50 0.97
CA PHE A 117 -12.90 -7.26 -0.17
C PHE A 117 -11.43 -7.24 0.25
N SER A 118 -11.10 -6.57 1.35
CA SER A 118 -9.73 -6.51 1.90
C SER A 118 -9.18 -7.90 2.24
N GLU A 119 -9.99 -8.76 2.86
CA GLU A 119 -9.67 -10.18 3.11
C GLU A 119 -9.44 -10.94 1.80
N CYS A 120 -10.39 -10.86 0.87
CA CYS A 120 -10.33 -11.56 -0.41
C CYS A 120 -9.11 -11.14 -1.23
N LEU A 121 -8.79 -9.84 -1.27
CA LEU A 121 -7.60 -9.35 -1.95
C LEU A 121 -6.36 -9.87 -1.22
N SER A 122 -6.29 -9.78 0.10
CA SER A 122 -5.13 -10.28 0.86
C SER A 122 -4.87 -11.78 0.62
N GLU A 123 -5.90 -12.61 0.48
CA GLU A 123 -5.77 -14.03 0.09
C GLU A 123 -5.12 -14.20 -1.29
N VAL A 124 -5.49 -13.37 -2.27
CA VAL A 124 -4.89 -13.39 -3.61
C VAL A 124 -3.41 -12.98 -3.55
N LEU A 125 -3.03 -12.09 -2.63
CA LEU A 125 -1.68 -11.52 -2.53
C LEU A 125 -0.72 -12.31 -1.62
N SER A 126 -1.22 -13.10 -0.65
CA SER A 126 -0.45 -13.64 0.49
C SER A 126 0.73 -14.57 0.15
N HIS A 127 0.80 -15.07 -1.09
CA HIS A 127 1.87 -15.97 -1.54
C HIS A 127 2.62 -15.47 -2.77
N HIS A 128 2.35 -14.24 -3.20
CA HIS A 128 3.02 -13.70 -4.37
C HIS A 128 4.44 -13.25 -4.03
N GLN A 129 5.40 -13.74 -4.80
CA GLN A 129 6.77 -13.23 -4.78
C GLN A 129 7.06 -12.57 -6.13
N PRO A 130 7.64 -11.36 -6.13
CA PRO A 130 8.11 -10.72 -7.35
C PRO A 130 9.03 -11.64 -8.14
N LYS A 131 8.82 -11.70 -9.45
CA LYS A 131 9.64 -12.52 -10.34
C LYS A 131 10.79 -11.69 -10.87
N LEU A 132 11.96 -12.31 -11.04
CA LEU A 132 13.05 -11.74 -11.82
C LEU A 132 12.97 -12.28 -13.25
N ASN A 133 13.15 -11.43 -14.25
CA ASN A 133 13.32 -11.85 -15.63
C ASN A 133 14.73 -12.41 -15.86
N ALA A 134 14.99 -12.96 -17.05
CA ALA A 134 16.29 -13.52 -17.41
C ALA A 134 17.45 -12.50 -17.38
N ALA A 135 17.14 -11.20 -17.42
CA ALA A 135 18.11 -10.11 -17.30
C ALA A 135 18.31 -9.65 -15.83
N GLY A 136 17.69 -10.32 -14.86
CA GLY A 136 17.76 -9.96 -13.44
C GLY A 136 16.92 -8.73 -13.07
N GLN A 137 16.09 -8.23 -13.98
CA GLN A 137 15.17 -7.13 -13.70
C GLN A 137 13.90 -7.66 -13.05
N MET A 138 13.37 -6.90 -12.12
CA MET A 138 12.20 -7.28 -11.38
C MET A 138 10.91 -6.97 -12.13
N LEU A 139 10.08 -8.00 -12.28
CA LEU A 139 8.76 -7.92 -12.88
C LEU A 139 7.73 -7.56 -11.80
N CYS A 140 7.80 -6.30 -11.35
CA CYS A 140 6.80 -5.71 -10.48
C CYS A 140 5.91 -4.78 -11.29
N ARG A 141 4.59 -5.00 -11.25
CA ARG A 141 3.64 -4.09 -11.90
C ARG A 141 3.28 -2.87 -11.05
N ILE A 142 3.48 -2.96 -9.73
CA ILE A 142 3.11 -1.90 -8.81
C ILE A 142 4.32 -1.02 -8.54
N GLU A 143 4.15 0.28 -8.74
CA GLU A 143 5.15 1.32 -8.48
C GLU A 143 4.66 2.21 -7.34
N GLU A 144 5.58 2.84 -6.63
CA GLU A 144 5.29 3.76 -5.52
C GLU A 144 4.32 4.87 -5.96
N GLU A 145 4.51 5.43 -7.16
CA GLU A 145 3.68 6.53 -7.67
C GLU A 145 2.21 6.13 -7.78
N HIS A 146 1.92 4.89 -8.17
CA HIS A 146 0.54 4.38 -8.24
C HIS A 146 -0.20 4.49 -6.91
N LEU A 147 0.51 4.28 -5.79
CA LEU A 147 -0.09 4.38 -4.46
C LEU A 147 -0.31 5.84 -4.05
N TRP A 148 0.57 6.76 -4.46
CA TRP A 148 0.35 8.20 -4.24
C TRP A 148 -0.86 8.72 -5.03
N GLU A 149 -0.98 8.33 -6.29
CA GLU A 149 -2.08 8.72 -7.18
C GLU A 149 -3.43 8.15 -6.70
N ALA A 150 -3.47 6.86 -6.39
CA ALA A 150 -4.66 6.19 -5.89
C ALA A 150 -5.01 6.52 -4.43
N LYS A 151 -4.33 7.50 -3.81
CA LYS A 151 -4.56 7.93 -2.42
C LYS A 151 -4.38 6.79 -1.41
N GLN A 152 -3.42 5.90 -1.64
CA GLN A 152 -3.01 4.85 -0.72
C GLN A 152 -1.75 5.20 0.08
N LEU A 153 -1.05 6.27 -0.33
CA LEU A 153 -0.02 6.94 0.47
C LEU A 153 -0.39 8.42 0.71
N GLY A 154 0.02 8.95 1.85
CA GLY A 154 -0.24 10.32 2.30
C GLY A 154 -0.87 10.38 3.69
N ALA A 155 -1.54 11.50 3.97
CA ALA A 155 -2.09 11.80 5.30
C ALA A 155 -3.54 12.30 5.27
N HIS A 156 -4.31 11.92 4.25
CA HIS A 156 -5.70 12.39 4.09
C HIS A 156 -6.72 11.58 4.92
N SER A 157 -6.33 10.43 5.46
CA SER A 157 -7.09 9.70 6.48
C SER A 157 -6.13 9.00 7.47
N PRO A 158 -6.60 8.63 8.67
CA PRO A 158 -5.77 7.94 9.65
C PRO A 158 -5.23 6.60 9.14
N TYR A 159 -6.05 5.82 8.42
CA TYR A 159 -5.63 4.53 7.86
C TYR A 159 -4.62 4.70 6.74
N VAL A 160 -4.75 5.70 5.88
CA VAL A 160 -3.77 5.95 4.82
C VAL A 160 -2.45 6.47 5.41
N LEU A 161 -2.49 7.28 6.45
CA LEU A 161 -1.27 7.67 7.18
C LEU A 161 -0.56 6.45 7.78
N LEU A 162 -1.29 5.51 8.40
CA LEU A 162 -0.70 4.26 8.88
C LEU A 162 -0.08 3.45 7.73
N ASN A 163 -0.81 3.26 6.63
CA ASN A 163 -0.29 2.56 5.45
C ASN A 163 0.99 3.21 4.91
N THR A 164 1.08 4.54 4.98
CA THR A 164 2.26 5.32 4.58
C THR A 164 3.46 5.10 5.49
N LEU A 165 3.24 5.06 6.80
CA LEU A 165 4.32 4.75 7.76
C LEU A 165 4.77 3.29 7.64
N ILE A 166 3.85 2.35 7.43
CA ILE A 166 4.20 0.95 7.15
C ILE A 166 5.05 0.91 5.88
N TYR A 167 4.64 1.58 4.80
CA TYR A 167 5.41 1.66 3.56
C TYR A 167 6.84 2.16 3.80
N PHE A 168 7.01 3.29 4.50
CA PHE A 168 8.34 3.82 4.80
C PHE A 168 9.18 2.89 5.69
N HIS A 169 8.58 2.25 6.69
CA HIS A 169 9.33 1.34 7.57
C HIS A 169 9.70 0.05 6.84
N THR A 170 8.84 -0.45 5.96
CA THR A 170 9.17 -1.55 5.06
C THR A 170 10.31 -1.15 4.14
N LYS A 171 10.26 0.05 3.52
CA LYS A 171 11.25 0.53 2.55
C LYS A 171 12.61 0.84 3.19
N TYR A 172 12.62 1.63 4.25
CA TYR A 172 13.85 2.22 4.79
C TYR A 172 14.38 1.47 6.00
N PHE A 173 13.51 0.85 6.81
CA PHE A 173 13.92 0.05 7.98
C PHE A 173 13.97 -1.46 7.69
N MET A 174 13.75 -1.86 6.43
CA MET A 174 13.87 -3.24 5.96
C MET A 174 12.97 -4.23 6.71
N MET A 175 11.83 -3.76 7.21
CA MET A 175 10.84 -4.62 7.87
C MET A 175 10.05 -5.39 6.81
N LYS A 176 10.03 -6.72 6.90
CA LYS A 176 9.44 -7.60 5.88
C LYS A 176 8.24 -8.37 6.37
N THR A 177 8.07 -8.49 7.68
CA THR A 177 7.04 -9.33 8.29
C THR A 177 6.10 -8.54 9.19
N PRO A 178 4.82 -8.94 9.31
CA PRO A 178 3.90 -8.29 10.25
C PRO A 178 4.46 -8.29 11.68
N GLN A 179 5.15 -9.35 12.09
CA GLN A 179 5.74 -9.47 13.42
C GLN A 179 6.91 -8.51 13.67
N GLU A 180 7.65 -8.11 12.64
CA GLU A 180 8.68 -7.06 12.76
C GLU A 180 8.01 -5.70 12.99
N HIS A 181 6.98 -5.38 12.20
CA HIS A 181 6.20 -4.15 12.37
C HIS A 181 5.51 -4.10 13.75
N MET A 182 4.93 -5.21 14.22
CA MET A 182 4.24 -5.26 15.52
C MET A 182 5.17 -5.18 16.73
N LYS A 183 6.49 -5.36 16.55
CA LYS A 183 7.50 -5.18 17.63
C LYS A 183 8.03 -3.75 17.70
N MET A 184 7.54 -2.86 16.84
CA MET A 184 7.94 -1.46 16.84
C MET A 184 7.40 -0.71 18.04
N SER A 185 8.16 0.27 18.49
CA SER A 185 7.69 1.25 19.47
C SER A 185 8.15 2.66 19.16
N PHE A 186 7.47 3.66 19.73
CA PHE A 186 7.82 5.07 19.54
C PHE A 186 9.25 5.39 19.98
N THR A 187 9.76 4.73 21.03
CA THR A 187 11.10 4.96 21.56
C THR A 187 12.21 4.43 20.66
N GLN A 188 11.89 3.54 19.71
CA GLN A 188 12.84 3.05 18.72
C GLN A 188 13.06 4.04 17.58
N ILE A 189 12.14 4.98 17.35
CA ILE A 189 12.26 5.99 16.28
C ILE A 189 12.79 7.29 16.87
N LEU A 190 14.09 7.53 16.66
CA LEU A 190 14.76 8.72 17.17
C LEU A 190 14.98 9.75 16.07
N LYS A 191 14.69 11.01 16.41
CA LYS A 191 14.95 12.17 15.55
C LYS A 191 16.39 12.65 15.76
N HIS A 192 17.24 12.50 14.75
CA HIS A 192 18.62 12.98 14.79
C HIS A 192 18.82 14.20 13.90
N TRP A 193 19.56 15.17 14.41
CA TRP A 193 19.96 16.37 13.67
C TRP A 193 21.39 16.21 13.18
N ARG A 194 21.59 16.11 11.86
CA ARG A 194 22.93 16.14 11.28
C ARG A 194 23.34 17.58 10.98
N LYS A 195 24.53 17.98 11.45
CA LYS A 195 25.19 19.23 11.04
C LYS A 195 26.05 18.95 9.81
N GLY A 196 25.63 19.44 8.64
CA GLY A 196 26.42 19.46 7.41
C GLY A 196 26.53 18.12 6.67
N GLY A 197 26.09 18.07 5.41
CA GLY A 197 26.42 16.99 4.47
C GLY A 197 27.77 17.26 3.78
N PRO A 198 28.45 16.24 3.24
CA PRO A 198 29.67 16.45 2.48
C PRO A 198 29.31 17.08 1.12
N GLY A 199 29.66 18.36 0.94
CA GLY A 199 29.59 19.02 -0.36
C GLY A 199 28.76 20.30 -0.44
N LYS A 200 29.09 21.33 0.37
CA LYS A 200 29.15 22.76 -0.02
C LYS A 200 29.33 23.63 1.24
N PRO A 201 30.37 24.47 1.33
CA PRO A 201 30.43 25.53 2.31
C PRO A 201 29.63 26.72 1.79
N THR A 202 28.33 26.81 2.11
CA THR A 202 27.60 28.07 1.91
C THR A 202 27.75 28.93 3.16
N SER A 203 28.54 29.99 3.01
CA SER A 203 28.61 31.15 3.90
C SER A 203 27.19 31.67 4.18
N GLY A 204 26.84 31.75 5.46
CA GLY A 204 25.51 32.14 5.95
C GLY A 204 25.06 31.20 7.08
N ASN A 205 24.71 31.78 8.22
CA ASN A 205 24.60 31.13 9.54
C ASN A 205 23.43 30.14 9.72
N THR A 206 23.06 29.39 8.67
CA THR A 206 22.01 28.37 8.67
C THR A 206 22.58 27.08 8.06
N ALA A 207 23.54 26.46 8.74
CA ALA A 207 24.03 25.14 8.39
C ALA A 207 22.82 24.17 8.32
N GLY A 208 22.52 23.67 7.12
CA GLY A 208 21.36 22.82 6.84
C GLY A 208 21.28 21.66 7.84
N ARG A 209 20.29 21.74 8.73
CA ARG A 209 19.99 20.69 9.70
C ARG A 209 19.16 19.65 8.97
N SER A 210 19.75 18.53 8.58
CA SER A 210 18.97 17.40 8.08
C SER A 210 18.45 16.58 9.27
N VAL A 211 17.15 16.33 9.29
CA VAL A 211 16.54 15.42 10.25
C VAL A 211 16.56 14.02 9.67
N THR A 212 17.02 13.04 10.46
CA THR A 212 16.85 11.62 10.15
C THR A 212 16.02 10.89 11.21
N LEU A 213 15.22 9.91 10.77
CA LEU A 213 14.62 8.92 11.66
C LEU A 213 15.55 7.71 11.72
N ARG A 214 15.95 7.33 12.93
CA ARG A 214 16.70 6.09 13.19
C ARG A 214 15.80 5.02 13.77
N ALA A 215 15.90 3.80 13.27
CA ALA A 215 15.38 2.61 13.91
C ALA A 215 16.54 1.66 14.25
N ALA A 216 16.60 1.21 15.50
CA ALA A 216 17.55 0.19 15.95
C ALA A 216 16.94 -1.20 15.75
N GLY A 217 17.60 -2.06 14.97
CA GLY A 217 17.19 -3.45 14.84
C GLY A 217 17.54 -4.30 16.07
N LYS A 218 17.17 -5.59 16.03
CA LYS A 218 17.71 -6.56 17.01
C LYS A 218 19.10 -7.02 16.57
N PRO A 219 20.03 -7.30 17.49
CA PRO A 219 21.32 -7.88 17.14
C PRO A 219 21.07 -9.23 16.44
N LYS A 220 21.46 -9.32 15.17
CA LYS A 220 21.34 -10.53 14.35
C LYS A 220 22.64 -11.34 14.30
N SER A 221 23.77 -10.77 14.72
CA SER A 221 25.09 -11.41 14.72
C SER A 221 26.04 -10.74 15.73
N LYS A 222 27.32 -11.18 15.75
CA LYS A 222 28.41 -10.51 16.49
C LYS A 222 28.76 -9.12 15.94
N GLU A 223 28.13 -8.68 14.84
CA GLU A 223 28.46 -7.44 14.12
C GLU A 223 27.74 -6.19 14.65
N GLY A 224 26.87 -6.31 15.68
CA GLY A 224 26.22 -5.15 16.31
C GLY A 224 24.74 -4.99 15.94
N ILE A 225 24.19 -3.80 16.20
CA ILE A 225 22.78 -3.50 15.96
C ILE A 225 22.67 -2.78 14.61
N PRO A 226 21.90 -3.30 13.63
CA PRO A 226 21.72 -2.59 12.37
C PRO A 226 20.95 -1.29 12.65
N VAL A 227 21.49 -0.18 12.16
CA VAL A 227 20.88 1.14 12.28
C VAL A 227 20.39 1.56 10.90
N TYR A 228 19.08 1.79 10.80
CA TYR A 228 18.45 2.25 9.57
C TYR A 228 18.12 3.73 9.66
N GLU A 229 18.38 4.49 8.59
CA GLU A 229 18.12 5.93 8.53
C GLU A 229 17.27 6.31 7.32
N THR A 230 16.32 7.23 7.52
CA THR A 230 15.65 7.96 6.45
C THR A 230 15.71 9.46 6.72
N SER A 231 15.94 10.26 5.68
CA SER A 231 16.15 11.72 5.78
C SER A 231 14.90 12.51 5.38
N GLU A 232 14.86 13.79 5.74
CA GLU A 232 13.84 14.71 5.21
C GLU A 232 13.88 14.78 3.68
N ASN A 233 12.71 14.62 3.05
CA ASN A 233 12.48 15.03 1.68
C ASN A 233 12.13 16.53 1.67
N LEU A 234 13.13 17.36 1.34
CA LEU A 234 12.98 18.81 1.28
C LEU A 234 12.27 19.29 0.02
N GLU A 235 12.27 18.48 -1.05
CA GLU A 235 11.63 18.83 -2.32
C GLU A 235 10.11 18.65 -2.25
N ASN A 236 9.65 17.61 -1.54
CA ASN A 236 8.23 17.34 -1.37
C ASN A 236 7.88 17.03 0.10
N PRO A 237 7.55 18.05 0.91
CA PRO A 237 7.17 17.89 2.31
C PRO A 237 5.94 16.99 2.52
N LEU A 238 5.02 16.93 1.56
CA LEU A 238 3.80 16.10 1.66
C LEU A 238 4.08 14.60 1.49
N ARG A 239 5.23 14.25 0.92
CA ARG A 239 5.71 12.86 0.78
C ARG A 239 6.92 12.57 1.67
N CYS A 240 7.24 13.46 2.60
CA CYS A 240 8.41 13.37 3.44
C CYS A 240 8.18 12.38 4.61
N PRO A 241 9.00 11.32 4.75
CA PRO A 241 8.86 10.36 5.85
C PRO A 241 8.93 11.00 7.24
N VAL A 242 9.83 11.98 7.42
CA VAL A 242 9.98 12.72 8.66
C VAL A 242 8.72 13.55 8.97
N LYS A 243 8.19 14.30 7.99
CA LYS A 243 7.01 15.14 8.21
C LYS A 243 5.75 14.33 8.45
N LEU A 244 5.59 13.22 7.74
CA LEU A 244 4.45 12.32 7.93
C LEU A 244 4.51 11.60 9.29
N TYR A 245 5.71 11.24 9.76
CA TYR A 245 5.88 10.74 11.13
C TYR A 245 5.59 11.81 12.19
N GLU A 246 6.07 13.04 12.01
CA GLU A 246 5.74 14.18 12.90
C GLU A 246 4.22 14.41 12.97
N PHE A 247 3.56 14.35 11.82
CA PHE A 247 2.11 14.49 11.74
C PHE A 247 1.39 13.33 12.47
N TYR A 248 1.85 12.10 12.30
CA TYR A 248 1.34 10.95 13.03
C TYR A 248 1.44 11.14 14.55
N LEU A 249 2.62 11.54 15.05
CA LEU A 249 2.84 11.83 16.47
C LEU A 249 1.91 12.93 16.99
N SER A 250 1.63 13.96 16.19
CA SER A 250 0.74 15.06 16.57
C SER A 250 -0.72 14.63 16.71
N LYS A 251 -1.13 13.54 16.03
CA LYS A 251 -2.48 12.99 16.06
C LYS A 251 -2.65 11.82 17.03
N CYS A 252 -1.56 11.41 17.69
CA CYS A 252 -1.60 10.38 18.72
C CYS A 252 -1.92 10.97 20.10
N PRO A 253 -2.57 10.21 21.01
CA PRO A 253 -2.76 10.63 22.39
C PRO A 253 -1.42 10.88 23.10
N GLU A 254 -1.36 11.88 24.00
CA GLU A 254 -0.10 12.21 24.69
C GLU A 254 0.40 11.04 25.57
N SER A 255 -0.52 10.24 26.11
CA SER A 255 -0.24 9.11 26.99
C SER A 255 0.58 7.99 26.34
N ILE A 256 0.53 7.85 25.00
CA ILE A 256 1.21 6.75 24.31
C ILE A 256 2.64 7.06 23.87
N LYS A 257 3.06 8.34 23.91
CA LYS A 257 4.38 8.75 23.41
C LYS A 257 5.56 8.13 24.18
N ASN A 258 5.32 7.74 25.43
CA ASN A 258 6.31 7.10 26.29
C ASN A 258 6.16 5.56 26.38
N VAL A 259 5.25 4.99 25.60
CA VAL A 259 4.99 3.55 25.59
C VAL A 259 6.03 2.82 24.73
N ASN A 260 6.57 1.73 25.27
CA ASN A 260 7.73 1.04 24.72
C ASN A 260 7.42 -0.20 23.88
N ASP A 261 6.16 -0.56 23.72
CA ASP A 261 5.72 -1.81 23.07
C ASP A 261 4.64 -1.61 21.99
N MET A 262 4.35 -0.36 21.62
CA MET A 262 3.37 -0.04 20.58
C MET A 262 3.85 1.08 19.68
N PHE A 263 3.52 0.97 18.39
CA PHE A 263 3.79 2.02 17.40
C PHE A 263 2.57 2.32 16.53
N TYR A 264 1.98 1.30 15.90
CA TYR A 264 0.81 1.45 15.03
C TYR A 264 -0.48 1.38 15.85
N LEU A 265 -1.23 2.48 15.90
CA LEU A 265 -2.41 2.61 16.74
C LEU A 265 -3.70 2.47 15.93
N VAL A 266 -4.77 1.97 16.54
CA VAL A 266 -6.09 1.86 15.89
C VAL A 266 -6.68 3.26 15.66
N PRO A 267 -7.08 3.60 14.42
CA PRO A 267 -7.82 4.83 14.14
C PRO A 267 -9.14 4.95 14.90
N GLU A 268 -9.45 6.15 15.38
CA GLU A 268 -10.72 6.47 16.02
C GLU A 268 -11.84 6.60 14.98
N ARG A 269 -12.94 5.88 15.18
CA ARG A 269 -14.06 5.84 14.21
C ARG A 269 -14.76 7.18 14.03
N SER A 270 -14.72 8.04 15.04
CA SER A 270 -15.38 9.34 15.06
C SER A 270 -14.45 10.49 14.65
N CYS A 271 -13.16 10.22 14.38
CA CYS A 271 -12.27 11.30 13.99
C CYS A 271 -12.60 11.83 12.59
N VAL A 272 -12.42 13.12 12.42
CA VAL A 272 -12.53 13.84 11.16
C VAL A 272 -11.19 14.51 10.86
N PRO A 273 -10.94 15.02 9.64
CA PRO A 273 -9.63 15.58 9.28
C PRO A 273 -9.10 16.64 10.27
N ASP A 274 -9.98 17.50 10.79
CA ASP A 274 -9.60 18.56 11.72
C ASP A 274 -9.48 18.11 13.19
N SER A 275 -9.83 16.86 13.50
CA SER A 275 -9.74 16.34 14.88
C SER A 275 -8.29 16.44 15.41
N PRO A 276 -8.09 16.90 16.66
CA PRO A 276 -6.75 17.00 17.24
C PRO A 276 -6.11 15.62 17.46
N VAL A 277 -6.93 14.59 17.68
CA VAL A 277 -6.51 13.20 17.87
C VAL A 277 -7.22 12.34 16.83
N TRP A 278 -6.46 11.48 16.15
CA TRP A 278 -6.99 10.52 15.16
C TRP A 278 -6.91 9.07 15.62
N TYR A 279 -6.09 8.78 16.62
CA TYR A 279 -5.76 7.42 17.02
C TYR A 279 -6.12 7.16 18.48
N SER A 280 -6.51 5.92 18.75
CA SER A 280 -6.77 5.42 20.10
C SER A 280 -5.47 5.06 20.83
N THR A 281 -5.59 4.57 22.05
CA THR A 281 -4.46 3.98 22.81
C THR A 281 -4.31 2.47 22.58
N GLN A 282 -4.98 1.90 21.58
CA GLN A 282 -4.93 0.46 21.26
C GLN A 282 -3.98 0.18 20.09
N ALA A 283 -3.24 -0.92 20.15
CA ALA A 283 -2.41 -1.39 19.05
C ALA A 283 -3.26 -1.89 17.88
N LEU A 284 -2.81 -1.62 16.65
CA LEU A 284 -3.40 -2.15 15.43
C LEU A 284 -3.37 -3.69 15.45
N ALA A 285 -4.46 -4.33 15.03
CA ALA A 285 -4.52 -5.79 14.99
C ALA A 285 -3.55 -6.36 13.94
N LEU A 286 -3.01 -7.55 14.23
CA LEU A 286 -2.03 -8.24 13.37
C LEU A 286 -2.60 -8.56 11.98
N ASP A 287 -3.89 -8.87 11.89
CA ASP A 287 -4.55 -9.19 10.61
C ASP A 287 -4.64 -7.94 9.70
N VAL A 288 -4.96 -6.78 10.27
CA VAL A 288 -4.99 -5.51 9.54
C VAL A 288 -3.59 -5.14 9.04
N MET A 289 -2.57 -5.27 9.90
CA MET A 289 -1.16 -5.10 9.52
C MET A 289 -0.78 -6.03 8.38
N THR A 290 -1.18 -7.31 8.45
CA THR A 290 -0.88 -8.31 7.42
C THR A 290 -1.51 -7.93 6.07
N LYS A 291 -2.77 -7.52 6.06
CA LYS A 291 -3.49 -7.08 4.85
C LYS A 291 -2.80 -5.87 4.20
N MET A 292 -2.38 -4.87 4.99
CA MET A 292 -1.64 -3.70 4.51
C MET A 292 -0.27 -4.09 3.95
N LEU A 293 0.49 -4.88 4.71
CA LEU A 293 1.85 -5.26 4.33
C LEU A 293 1.88 -6.13 3.07
N ASN A 294 0.93 -7.05 2.89
CA ASN A 294 0.82 -7.87 1.68
C ASN A 294 0.70 -7.02 0.41
N ARG A 295 0.05 -5.87 0.47
CA ARG A 295 -0.03 -4.91 -0.65
C ARG A 295 1.28 -4.16 -0.85
N ILE A 296 1.89 -3.70 0.24
CA ILE A 296 3.14 -2.92 0.22
C ILE A 296 4.31 -3.76 -0.33
N LEU A 297 4.39 -5.04 0.03
CA LEU A 297 5.43 -5.94 -0.45
C LEU A 297 5.39 -6.18 -1.97
N LEU A 298 4.34 -5.79 -2.68
CA LEU A 298 4.28 -5.91 -4.15
C LEU A 298 4.88 -4.71 -4.89
N VAL A 299 5.21 -3.64 -4.17
CA VAL A 299 5.71 -2.39 -4.76
C VAL A 299 7.17 -2.57 -5.19
N ARG A 300 7.49 -2.20 -6.43
CA ARG A 300 8.82 -2.35 -7.04
C ARG A 300 9.91 -1.73 -6.17
N GLU A 301 9.71 -0.49 -5.73
CA GLU A 301 10.70 0.27 -4.96
C GLU A 301 10.97 -0.35 -3.57
N ILE A 302 10.01 -1.10 -3.00
CA ILE A 302 10.22 -1.87 -1.77
C ILE A 302 11.16 -3.03 -2.04
N GLN A 303 10.90 -3.74 -3.13
CA GLN A 303 11.63 -4.93 -3.49
C GLN A 303 13.05 -4.60 -3.95
N GLU A 304 13.25 -3.50 -4.67
CA GLU A 304 14.57 -2.98 -5.04
C GLU A 304 15.36 -2.60 -3.79
N ALA A 305 14.73 -1.90 -2.84
CA ALA A 305 15.35 -1.56 -1.57
C ALA A 305 15.79 -2.83 -0.81
N HIS A 306 14.98 -3.88 -0.82
CA HIS A 306 15.28 -5.15 -0.14
C HIS A 306 16.34 -6.01 -0.83
N LEU A 307 16.53 -5.87 -2.14
CA LEU A 307 17.57 -6.55 -2.91
C LEU A 307 18.94 -5.87 -2.77
N HIS A 308 18.96 -4.53 -2.70
CA HIS A 308 20.19 -3.75 -2.68
C HIS A 308 20.65 -3.29 -1.29
N ALA A 309 19.87 -3.56 -0.24
CA ALA A 309 20.24 -3.17 1.12
C ALA A 309 21.50 -3.89 1.62
N GLN A 310 22.57 -3.13 1.87
CA GLN A 310 23.63 -3.51 2.78
C GLN A 310 23.39 -2.84 4.14
N PRO A 311 23.14 -3.59 5.23
CA PRO A 311 22.96 -2.98 6.55
C PRO A 311 24.23 -2.28 7.00
N ILE A 312 24.08 -1.07 7.54
CA ILE A 312 25.15 -0.38 8.27
C ILE A 312 25.08 -0.88 9.71
N TYR A 313 26.13 -1.56 10.14
CA TYR A 313 26.28 -2.03 11.51
C TYR A 313 27.02 -0.98 12.35
N VAL A 314 26.55 -0.77 13.58
CA VAL A 314 27.18 0.06 14.61
C VAL A 314 27.37 -0.78 15.86
#